data_AF-A0A6G9YEN1-F1
#
_entry.id   AF-A0A6G9YEN1-F1
#
_cell.length_a   1.000
_cell.length_b   1.000
_cell.length_c   1.000
_cell.angle_alpha   90.00
_cell.angle_beta   90.00
_cell.angle_gamma   90.00
#
_symmetry.space_group_name_H-M   'P 1'
#
loop_
_entity.id
_entity.type
_entity.pdbx_description
1 polymer ?
#
loop_
_entity_poly.entity_id
_entity_poly.type
_entity_poly.pdbx_seq_one_letter_code
_entity_poly.pdbx_strand_id
1 'polypeptide(L)'
;MEPTSRAKSMARALRSALAEHDVTLGHGQCLEIVARQLNARDWNTLSGTANGGFACAAAIPVLRIFDLAKATEFYVDYLGFTVDWVHQYEPDMPHYLQVSRSNTVLHLSEHHGDGSPNTVVWIAVRDVEALRTELHSRPYQFLRPGIEDDGGFRTLAAIDPFGNVLRFAEET
;
A
#
# COMPACT_ATOMS: atom_id res chain seq x y z
N MET A 1 14.98 -5.29 -12.75
CA MET A 1 16.20 -5.30 -11.92
C MET A 1 15.90 -6.12 -10.69
N GLU A 2 16.64 -7.20 -10.47
CA GLU A 2 16.42 -8.12 -9.35
C GLU A 2 16.30 -7.37 -8.01
N PRO A 3 15.26 -7.63 -7.18
CA PRO A 3 15.04 -6.95 -5.89
C PRO A 3 16.27 -6.98 -4.98
N THR A 4 17.00 -8.09 -5.00
CA THR A 4 18.25 -8.29 -4.26
C THR A 4 19.40 -7.42 -4.75
N SER A 5 19.46 -7.11 -6.05
CA SER A 5 20.48 -6.21 -6.62
C SER A 5 20.30 -4.77 -6.13
N ARG A 6 19.05 -4.30 -6.12
CA ARG A 6 18.70 -2.98 -5.55
C ARG A 6 19.01 -2.94 -4.05
N ALA A 7 18.64 -3.96 -3.30
CA ALA A 7 18.90 -4.03 -1.86
C ALA A 7 20.41 -4.04 -1.51
N LYS A 8 21.23 -4.77 -2.26
CA LYS A 8 22.71 -4.73 -2.09
C LYS A 8 23.28 -3.32 -2.35
N SER A 9 22.75 -2.63 -3.34
CA SER A 9 23.15 -1.26 -3.66
C SER A 9 22.76 -0.29 -2.53
N MET A 10 21.55 -0.42 -2.00
CA MET A 10 21.10 0.34 -0.83
C MET A 10 21.96 0.07 0.40
N ALA A 11 22.33 -1.19 0.67
CA ALA A 11 23.18 -1.53 1.83
C ALA A 11 24.59 -0.95 1.71
N ARG A 12 25.14 -0.83 0.49
CA ARG A 12 26.42 -0.14 0.26
C ARG A 12 26.30 1.36 0.49
N ALA A 13 25.23 1.99 -0.04
CA ALA A 13 24.98 3.40 0.17
C ALA A 13 24.79 3.74 1.65
N LEU A 14 23.99 2.94 2.37
CA LEU A 14 23.78 3.07 3.81
C LEU A 14 25.09 3.00 4.60
N ARG A 15 25.95 2.02 4.28
CA ARG A 15 27.25 1.89 4.94
C ARG A 15 28.14 3.11 4.69
N SER A 16 28.15 3.65 3.48
CA SER A 16 28.93 4.85 3.14
C SER A 16 28.43 6.07 3.91
N ALA A 17 27.12 6.31 3.89
CA ALA A 17 26.51 7.45 4.57
C ALA A 17 26.71 7.41 6.09
N LEU A 18 26.66 6.22 6.71
CA LEU A 18 26.89 6.08 8.14
C LEU A 18 28.36 6.31 8.53
N ALA A 19 29.30 5.92 7.66
CA ALA A 19 30.72 6.17 7.88
C ALA A 19 31.06 7.67 7.86
N GLU A 20 30.33 8.48 7.08
CA GLU A 20 30.46 9.96 7.08
C GLU A 20 30.06 10.60 8.42
N HIS A 21 29.35 9.86 9.27
CA HIS A 21 28.92 10.28 10.61
C HIS A 21 29.63 9.50 11.73
N ASP A 22 30.80 8.91 11.45
CA ASP A 22 31.59 8.09 12.39
C ASP A 22 30.84 6.85 12.94
N VAL A 23 29.75 6.43 12.28
CA VAL A 23 29.00 5.22 12.63
C VAL A 23 29.50 4.05 11.80
N THR A 24 30.23 3.13 12.45
CA THR A 24 30.79 1.96 11.76
C THR A 24 29.86 0.75 11.88
N LEU A 25 29.26 0.35 10.76
CA LEU A 25 28.51 -0.91 10.64
C LEU A 25 29.16 -1.83 9.60
N GLY A 26 29.18 -3.13 9.90
CA GLY A 26 29.58 -4.16 8.95
C GLY A 26 28.58 -4.29 7.79
N HIS A 27 29.05 -4.74 6.63
CA HIS A 27 28.19 -4.87 5.45
C HIS A 27 26.97 -5.78 5.69
N GLY A 28 27.15 -6.88 6.44
CA GLY A 28 26.06 -7.77 6.85
C GLY A 28 24.99 -7.06 7.68
N GLN A 29 25.39 -6.20 8.62
CA GLN A 29 24.44 -5.43 9.44
C GLN A 29 23.64 -4.43 8.59
N CYS A 30 24.29 -3.79 7.60
CA CYS A 30 23.57 -2.91 6.66
C CYS A 30 22.58 -3.69 5.79
N LEU A 31 22.91 -4.92 5.39
CA LEU A 31 21.98 -5.79 4.65
C LEU A 31 20.76 -6.18 5.50
N GLU A 32 20.96 -6.47 6.80
CA GLU A 32 19.85 -6.73 7.73
C GLU A 32 18.92 -5.52 7.89
N ILE A 33 19.49 -4.31 8.02
CA ILE A 33 18.72 -3.08 8.14
C ILE A 33 17.90 -2.82 6.88
N VAL A 34 18.52 -2.94 5.70
CA VAL A 34 17.82 -2.76 4.42
C VAL A 34 16.73 -3.82 4.21
N ALA A 35 16.98 -5.07 4.62
CA ALA A 35 15.96 -6.12 4.55
C ALA A 35 14.71 -5.78 5.37
N ARG A 36 14.89 -5.30 6.60
CA ARG A 36 13.79 -4.87 7.47
C ARG A 36 13.06 -3.65 6.93
N GLN A 37 13.76 -2.70 6.32
CA GLN A 37 13.15 -1.55 5.65
C GLN A 37 12.27 -1.97 4.46
N LEU A 38 12.58 -3.11 3.85
CA LEU A 38 11.81 -3.72 2.76
C LEU A 38 10.77 -4.74 3.26
N ASN A 39 10.40 -4.70 4.56
CA ASN A 39 9.46 -5.61 5.21
C ASN A 39 9.86 -7.10 5.17
N ALA A 40 11.15 -7.41 4.98
CA ALA A 40 11.66 -8.75 5.20
C ALA A 40 12.18 -8.90 6.64
N ARG A 41 12.01 -10.08 7.24
CA ARG A 41 12.46 -10.37 8.61
C ARG A 41 13.97 -10.16 8.79
N ASP A 42 14.73 -10.61 7.81
CA ASP A 42 16.20 -10.60 7.77
C ASP A 42 16.71 -10.65 6.32
N TRP A 43 18.02 -10.50 6.15
CA TRP A 43 18.65 -10.57 4.84
C TRP A 43 18.47 -11.94 4.17
N ASN A 44 18.42 -13.03 4.92
CA ASN A 44 18.20 -14.37 4.36
C ASN A 44 16.79 -14.53 3.80
N THR A 45 15.78 -13.89 4.38
CA THR A 45 14.40 -13.86 3.86
C THR A 45 14.36 -13.02 2.59
N LEU A 46 14.95 -11.83 2.61
CA LEU A 46 14.98 -10.94 1.44
C LEU A 46 15.78 -11.57 0.28
N SER A 47 16.94 -12.15 0.56
CA SER A 47 17.81 -12.76 -0.45
C SER A 47 17.44 -14.20 -0.80
N GLY A 48 16.70 -14.88 0.08
CA GLY A 48 16.12 -16.20 -0.15
C GLY A 48 15.01 -16.19 -1.19
N THR A 49 14.37 -15.04 -1.44
CA THR A 49 13.51 -14.88 -2.63
C THR A 49 14.27 -15.02 -3.95
N ALA A 50 15.61 -14.94 -3.94
CA ALA A 50 16.46 -15.24 -5.10
C ALA A 50 16.94 -16.71 -5.15
N ASN A 51 16.62 -17.56 -4.16
CA ASN A 51 16.87 -19.01 -4.23
C ASN A 51 15.78 -19.70 -5.06
N GLY A 52 15.65 -19.35 -6.35
CA GLY A 52 15.04 -20.15 -7.44
C GLY A 52 13.67 -20.82 -7.22
N GLY A 53 12.99 -20.54 -6.12
CA GLY A 53 11.70 -21.08 -5.74
C GLY A 53 10.59 -20.15 -6.23
N PHE A 54 9.41 -20.72 -6.44
CA PHE A 54 8.23 -19.95 -6.83
C PHE A 54 7.92 -18.88 -5.78
N ALA A 55 7.93 -17.61 -6.18
CA ALA A 55 7.60 -16.46 -5.35
C ALA A 55 6.57 -15.59 -6.08
N CYS A 56 5.47 -15.27 -5.39
CA CYS A 56 4.48 -14.30 -5.86
C CYS A 56 4.78 -12.92 -5.29
N ALA A 57 4.48 -11.88 -6.07
CA ALA A 57 4.33 -10.54 -5.50
C ALA A 57 3.11 -10.48 -4.56
N ALA A 58 2.98 -9.38 -3.82
CA ALA A 58 1.76 -9.10 -3.07
C ALA A 58 0.55 -9.11 -4.02
N ALA A 59 -0.57 -9.68 -3.58
CA ALA A 59 -1.80 -9.64 -4.34
C ALA A 59 -2.29 -8.19 -4.48
N ILE A 60 -2.87 -7.88 -5.64
CA ILE A 60 -3.48 -6.58 -5.91
C ILE A 60 -5.00 -6.79 -5.96
N PRO A 61 -5.76 -6.30 -4.97
CA PRO A 61 -7.21 -6.34 -5.02
C PRO A 61 -7.74 -5.55 -6.21
N VAL A 62 -8.72 -6.12 -6.93
CA VAL A 62 -9.49 -5.42 -7.97
C VAL A 62 -10.85 -5.06 -7.39
N LEU A 63 -11.07 -3.77 -7.13
CA LEU A 63 -12.30 -3.25 -6.54
C LEU A 63 -13.27 -2.80 -7.62
N ARG A 64 -14.53 -3.20 -7.48
CA ARG A 64 -15.58 -2.74 -8.39
C ARG A 64 -15.98 -1.32 -8.06
N ILE A 65 -15.85 -0.46 -9.06
CA ILE A 65 -16.36 0.90 -9.06
C ILE A 65 -17.40 1.05 -10.18
N PHE A 66 -18.23 2.09 -10.08
CA PHE A 66 -19.30 2.34 -11.06
C PHE A 66 -19.25 3.74 -11.67
N ASP A 67 -18.32 4.58 -11.20
CA ASP A 67 -18.16 5.96 -11.64
C ASP A 67 -16.72 6.40 -11.34
N LEU A 68 -15.91 6.59 -12.38
CA LEU A 68 -14.51 7.01 -12.24
C LEU A 68 -14.34 8.34 -11.50
N ALA A 69 -15.24 9.30 -11.69
CA ALA A 69 -15.13 10.61 -11.05
C ALA A 69 -15.34 10.49 -9.54
N LYS A 70 -16.36 9.75 -9.10
CA LYS A 70 -16.58 9.45 -7.67
C LYS A 70 -15.47 8.59 -7.07
N ALA A 71 -14.92 7.66 -7.85
CA ALA A 71 -13.78 6.87 -7.41
C ALA A 71 -12.55 7.78 -7.19
N THR A 72 -12.30 8.71 -8.10
CA THR A 72 -11.19 9.67 -7.98
C THR A 72 -11.37 10.58 -6.76
N GLU A 73 -12.56 11.15 -6.56
CA GLU A 73 -12.88 11.97 -5.38
C GLU A 73 -12.57 11.22 -4.07
N PHE A 74 -12.96 9.94 -3.98
CA PHE A 74 -12.76 9.16 -2.77
C PHE A 74 -11.33 8.64 -2.61
N TYR A 75 -10.80 7.91 -3.59
CA TYR A 75 -9.50 7.23 -3.46
C TYR A 75 -8.33 8.21 -3.55
N VAL A 76 -8.40 9.21 -4.42
CA VAL A 76 -7.31 10.15 -4.68
C VAL A 76 -7.45 11.37 -3.78
N ASP A 77 -8.54 12.13 -3.91
CA ASP A 77 -8.66 13.41 -3.22
C ASP A 77 -8.86 13.24 -1.72
N TYR A 78 -9.74 12.31 -1.30
CA TYR A 78 -9.99 12.07 0.12
C TYR A 78 -8.96 11.14 0.77
N LEU A 79 -8.73 9.95 0.23
CA LEU A 79 -7.81 8.97 0.82
C LEU A 79 -6.33 9.20 0.46
N GLY A 80 -6.02 10.11 -0.47
CA GLY A 80 -4.63 10.48 -0.77
C GLY A 80 -3.83 9.42 -1.53
N PHE A 81 -4.50 8.54 -2.27
CA PHE A 81 -3.81 7.71 -3.26
C PHE A 81 -3.37 8.55 -4.45
N THR A 82 -2.43 8.04 -5.24
CA THR A 82 -2.02 8.59 -6.52
C THR A 82 -2.48 7.66 -7.64
N VAL A 83 -2.95 8.23 -8.75
CA VAL A 83 -3.23 7.44 -9.96
C VAL A 83 -1.91 7.11 -10.63
N ASP A 84 -1.61 5.81 -10.74
CA ASP A 84 -0.39 5.36 -11.41
C ASP A 84 -0.59 5.31 -12.94
N TRP A 85 -1.76 4.84 -13.37
CA TRP A 85 -2.20 4.79 -14.76
C TRP A 85 -3.70 4.55 -14.86
N VAL A 86 -4.27 4.91 -16.01
CA VAL A 86 -5.67 4.62 -16.39
C VAL A 86 -5.65 3.95 -17.76
N HIS A 87 -6.43 2.89 -17.90
CA HIS A 87 -6.68 2.19 -19.15
C HIS A 87 -8.16 2.28 -19.52
N GLN A 88 -8.41 2.59 -20.79
CA GLN A 88 -9.72 2.58 -21.40
C GLN A 88 -9.54 2.03 -22.82
N TYR A 89 -10.34 1.02 -23.20
CA TYR A 89 -10.21 0.40 -24.52
C TYR A 89 -10.68 1.32 -25.66
N GLU A 90 -11.80 2.01 -25.45
CA GLU A 90 -12.41 2.97 -26.39
C GLU A 90 -13.11 4.08 -25.57
N PRO A 91 -13.37 5.28 -26.13
CA PRO A 91 -13.88 6.44 -25.39
C PRO A 91 -15.18 6.21 -24.57
N ASP A 92 -16.03 5.27 -24.98
CA ASP A 92 -17.30 4.96 -24.32
C ASP A 92 -17.28 3.62 -23.55
N MET A 93 -16.09 3.05 -23.33
CA MET A 93 -15.92 1.79 -22.62
C MET A 93 -15.53 2.00 -21.14
N PRO A 94 -15.80 1.00 -20.27
CA PRO A 94 -15.43 1.07 -18.87
C PRO A 94 -13.93 1.29 -18.64
N HIS A 95 -13.59 1.95 -17.55
CA HIS A 95 -12.20 2.18 -17.13
C HIS A 95 -11.65 1.06 -16.25
N TYR A 96 -10.35 0.87 -16.36
CA TYR A 96 -9.52 0.08 -15.45
C TYR A 96 -8.33 0.93 -15.04
N LEU A 97 -8.07 1.09 -13.74
CA LEU A 97 -6.97 1.93 -13.27
C LEU A 97 -6.28 1.34 -12.05
N GLN A 98 -5.02 1.72 -11.87
CA GLN A 98 -4.26 1.44 -10.66
C GLN A 98 -4.05 2.72 -9.88
N VAL A 99 -4.23 2.60 -8.56
CA VAL A 99 -3.89 3.64 -7.61
C VAL A 99 -2.94 3.10 -6.55
N SER A 100 -2.01 3.94 -6.09
CA SER A 100 -1.06 3.58 -5.05
C SER A 100 -0.99 4.61 -3.93
N ARG A 101 -0.77 4.12 -2.70
CA ARG A 101 -0.45 4.94 -1.53
C ARG A 101 0.56 4.18 -0.68
N SER A 102 1.74 4.77 -0.50
CA SER A 102 2.87 4.10 0.15
C SER A 102 3.17 2.75 -0.53
N ASN A 103 3.03 1.62 0.19
CA ASN A 103 3.23 0.28 -0.35
C ASN A 103 1.93 -0.42 -0.75
N THR A 104 0.78 0.24 -0.60
CA THR A 104 -0.53 -0.32 -0.96
C THR A 104 -0.84 0.00 -2.42
N VAL A 105 -1.15 -1.03 -3.19
CA VAL A 105 -1.59 -0.92 -4.59
C VAL A 105 -2.99 -1.52 -4.70
N LEU A 106 -3.90 -0.80 -5.35
CA LEU A 106 -5.26 -1.24 -5.64
C LEU A 106 -5.54 -1.06 -7.11
N HIS A 107 -6.26 -2.01 -7.71
CA HIS A 107 -6.89 -1.81 -9.00
C HIS A 107 -8.36 -1.43 -8.79
N LEU A 108 -8.84 -0.47 -9.56
CA LEU A 108 -10.24 -0.08 -9.61
C LEU A 108 -10.75 -0.40 -11.02
N SER A 109 -11.92 -1.04 -11.10
CA SER A 109 -12.48 -1.47 -12.38
C SER A 109 -13.96 -1.12 -12.48
N GLU A 110 -14.35 -0.47 -13.58
CA GLU A 110 -15.74 -0.31 -14.01
C GLU A 110 -16.26 -1.54 -14.77
N HIS A 111 -15.36 -2.42 -15.26
CA HIS A 111 -15.73 -3.59 -16.05
C HIS A 111 -16.57 -4.59 -15.25
N HIS A 112 -17.64 -5.06 -15.88
CA HIS A 112 -18.49 -6.11 -15.34
C HIS A 112 -17.70 -7.42 -15.19
N GLY A 113 -17.69 -7.99 -13.98
CA GLY A 113 -17.07 -9.29 -13.68
C GLY A 113 -15.65 -9.25 -13.11
N ASP A 114 -14.98 -8.09 -13.11
CA ASP A 114 -13.58 -7.96 -12.63
C ASP A 114 -13.42 -8.11 -11.11
N GLY A 115 -14.52 -8.02 -10.36
CA GLY A 115 -14.55 -8.11 -8.91
C GLY A 115 -15.98 -8.13 -8.38
N SER A 116 -16.11 -8.13 -7.05
CA SER A 116 -17.40 -8.07 -6.35
C SER A 116 -17.58 -6.73 -5.63
N PRO A 117 -18.77 -6.11 -5.69
CA PRO A 117 -19.10 -4.99 -4.81
C PRO A 117 -19.05 -5.43 -3.34
N ASN A 118 -18.93 -4.46 -2.43
CA ASN A 118 -18.89 -4.69 -0.98
C ASN A 118 -17.69 -5.54 -0.52
N THR A 119 -16.56 -5.47 -1.23
CA THR A 119 -15.34 -6.17 -0.83
C THR A 119 -14.66 -5.45 0.34
N VAL A 120 -14.09 -6.20 1.28
CA VAL A 120 -13.24 -5.66 2.35
C VAL A 120 -11.77 -5.86 1.99
N VAL A 121 -10.99 -4.78 1.99
CA VAL A 121 -9.53 -4.81 1.91
C VAL A 121 -8.95 -4.50 3.27
N TRP A 122 -8.21 -5.44 3.85
CA TRP A 122 -7.49 -5.25 5.10
C TRP A 122 -6.10 -4.66 4.82
N ILE A 123 -5.80 -3.51 5.42
CA ILE A 123 -4.57 -2.76 5.19
C ILE A 123 -3.89 -2.54 6.53
N ALA A 124 -2.76 -3.24 6.76
CA ALA A 124 -1.95 -3.01 7.94
C ALA A 124 -1.32 -1.61 7.91
N VAL A 125 -1.48 -0.85 8.99
CA VAL A 125 -0.91 0.49 9.17
C VAL A 125 -0.15 0.56 10.48
N ARG A 126 0.78 1.53 10.60
CA ARG A 126 1.58 1.72 11.80
C ARG A 126 1.00 2.74 12.79
N ASP A 127 0.10 3.59 12.33
CA ASP A 127 -0.46 4.69 13.12
C ASP A 127 -1.83 5.06 12.52
N VAL A 128 -2.89 4.48 13.09
CA VAL A 128 -4.26 4.73 12.62
C VAL A 128 -4.79 6.08 13.11
N GLU A 129 -4.22 6.66 14.17
CA GLU A 129 -4.59 7.98 14.68
C GLU A 129 -4.10 9.11 13.77
N ALA A 130 -2.87 8.99 13.26
CA ALA A 130 -2.34 9.90 12.25
C ALA A 130 -3.21 9.89 10.97
N LEU A 131 -3.61 8.69 10.51
CA LEU A 131 -4.52 8.55 9.38
C LEU A 131 -5.88 9.21 9.67
N ARG A 132 -6.48 8.97 10.84
CA ARG A 132 -7.74 9.60 11.23
C ARG A 132 -7.64 11.13 11.22
N THR A 133 -6.58 11.67 11.83
CA THR A 133 -6.33 13.11 11.89
C THR A 133 -6.23 13.72 10.49
N GLU A 134 -5.46 13.07 9.61
CA GLU A 134 -5.35 13.48 8.21
C GLU A 134 -6.71 13.47 7.51
N LEU A 135 -7.47 12.38 7.59
CA LEU A 135 -8.76 12.26 6.93
C LEU A 135 -9.79 13.27 7.48
N HIS A 136 -9.75 13.58 8.78
CA HIS A 136 -10.64 14.58 9.39
C HIS A 136 -10.29 16.01 8.99
N SER A 137 -9.05 16.27 8.56
CA SER A 137 -8.62 17.58 8.04
C SER A 137 -9.07 17.85 6.60
N ARG A 138 -9.45 16.81 5.85
CA ARG A 138 -9.85 16.91 4.45
C ARG A 138 -11.35 17.15 4.32
N PRO A 139 -11.80 18.03 3.41
CA PRO A 139 -13.21 18.31 3.21
C PRO A 139 -13.88 17.16 2.45
N TYR A 140 -14.42 16.18 3.18
CA TYR A 140 -15.24 15.12 2.60
C TYR A 140 -16.49 14.91 3.45
N GLN A 141 -17.66 15.20 2.87
CA GLN A 141 -18.91 15.28 3.62
C GLN A 141 -19.59 13.92 3.85
N PHE A 142 -19.26 12.92 3.02
CA PHE A 142 -19.97 11.64 3.01
C PHE A 142 -19.43 10.64 4.03
N LEU A 143 -18.26 10.90 4.63
CA LEU A 143 -17.63 9.98 5.56
C LEU A 143 -16.80 10.71 6.63
N ARG A 144 -16.94 10.27 7.89
CA ARG A 144 -16.12 10.70 9.03
C ARG A 144 -15.74 9.46 9.85
N PRO A 145 -14.69 8.73 9.44
CA PRO A 145 -14.42 7.43 10.02
C PRO A 145 -13.87 7.57 11.44
N GLY A 146 -14.31 6.68 12.33
CA GLY A 146 -13.81 6.52 13.69
C GLY A 146 -12.73 5.44 13.79
N ILE A 147 -12.12 5.33 14.97
CA ILE A 147 -11.26 4.21 15.31
C ILE A 147 -12.01 3.31 16.28
N GLU A 148 -11.98 2.00 16.02
CA GLU A 148 -12.62 0.97 16.82
C GLU A 148 -11.58 -0.05 17.29
N ASP A 149 -11.70 -0.52 18.53
CA ASP A 149 -10.91 -1.63 19.05
C ASP A 149 -11.52 -2.95 18.55
N ASP A 150 -10.73 -3.75 17.84
CA ASP A 150 -11.12 -5.02 17.23
C ASP A 150 -10.07 -6.10 17.54
N GLY A 151 -10.24 -6.80 18.67
CA GLY A 151 -9.54 -8.05 18.94
C GLY A 151 -8.01 -8.00 18.91
N GLY A 152 -7.39 -6.94 19.44
CA GLY A 152 -5.93 -6.73 19.40
C GLY A 152 -5.47 -5.81 18.26
N PHE A 153 -6.42 -5.21 17.54
CA PHE A 153 -6.15 -4.16 16.56
C PHE A 153 -6.97 -2.92 16.87
N ARG A 154 -6.45 -1.75 16.51
CA ARG A 154 -7.21 -0.51 16.34
C ARG A 154 -7.48 -0.34 14.86
N THR A 155 -8.75 -0.26 14.48
CA THR A 155 -9.16 -0.25 13.09
C THR A 155 -9.94 1.00 12.71
N LEU A 156 -9.75 1.47 11.48
CA LEU A 156 -10.49 2.56 10.86
C LEU A 156 -11.03 2.06 9.52
N ALA A 157 -12.36 2.07 9.37
CA ALA A 157 -13.03 1.65 8.14
C ALA A 157 -13.39 2.85 7.27
N ALA A 158 -12.86 2.88 6.04
CA ALA A 158 -13.27 3.83 5.01
C ALA A 158 -14.12 3.11 3.96
N ILE A 159 -15.41 3.43 3.90
CA ILE A 159 -16.37 2.84 2.97
C ILE A 159 -16.44 3.74 1.73
N ASP A 160 -16.14 3.19 0.56
CA ASP A 160 -16.20 3.91 -0.70
C ASP A 160 -17.65 4.13 -1.19
N PRO A 161 -17.88 4.99 -2.21
CA PRO A 161 -19.23 5.23 -2.74
C PRO A 161 -19.93 4.01 -3.36
N PHE A 162 -19.22 2.90 -3.52
CA PHE A 162 -19.68 1.67 -4.17
C PHE A 162 -19.82 0.50 -3.16
N GLY A 163 -19.59 0.77 -1.88
CA GLY A 163 -19.74 -0.17 -0.76
C GLY A 163 -18.48 -0.95 -0.40
N ASN A 164 -17.37 -0.81 -1.15
CA ASN A 164 -16.12 -1.46 -0.76
C ASN A 164 -15.55 -0.81 0.51
N VAL A 165 -14.91 -1.60 1.36
CA VAL A 165 -14.39 -1.16 2.65
C VAL A 165 -12.87 -1.30 2.66
N LEU A 166 -12.18 -0.18 2.84
CA LEU A 166 -10.76 -0.17 3.16
C LEU A 166 -10.64 -0.12 4.67
N ARG A 167 -10.25 -1.24 5.29
CA ARG A 167 -10.06 -1.35 6.73
C ARG A 167 -8.58 -1.21 7.05
N PHE A 168 -8.21 -0.04 7.55
CA PHE A 168 -6.88 0.24 8.05
C PHE A 168 -6.76 -0.28 9.48
N ALA A 169 -5.76 -1.12 9.75
CA ALA A 169 -5.61 -1.80 11.04
C ALA A 169 -4.19 -1.65 11.59
N GLU A 170 -4.10 -1.12 12.80
CA GLU A 170 -2.88 -1.02 13.59
C GLU A 170 -2.93 -2.09 14.70
N GLU A 171 -1.87 -2.90 14.84
CA GLU A 171 -1.76 -3.88 15.93
C GLU A 171 -1.49 -3.14 17.26
N THR A 172 -2.20 -3.49 18.33
CA THR A 172 -2.12 -2.84 19.66
C THR A 172 -1.06 -3.40 20.58
#